data_AF-A0A9D1SBG0-F1
#
_entry.id   AF-A0A9D1SBG0-F1
#
_cell.length_a   1.000
_cell.length_b   1.000
_cell.length_c   1.000
_cell.angle_alpha   90.00
_cell.angle_beta   90.00
_cell.angle_gamma   90.00
#
_symmetry.space_group_name_H-M   'P 1'
#
loop_
_entity.id
_entity.type
_entity.pdbx_description
1 polymer ?
#
loop_
_entity_poly.entity_id
_entity_poly.type
_entity_poly.pdbx_seq_one_letter_code
_entity_poly.pdbx_strand_id
1 'polypeptide(L)'
;MNILWQVFYKVSAFVNSPEFLRSFFDNRFYLILLVIILMRFKYATYSSMWMSALVNIPGTFLHELMHYLVGSLLNARPVNFTIFPQRNLDGDYVMGSVGFSNITFYNAVPSAMAPLLLLPIAFYINRYALPLMAPTFFNYILYVLLQTIIIENAIPSGADFKVAGMFLRGLLLYAVLAIALLLML
;
A
#
# COMPACT_ATOMS: atom_id res chain seq x y z
N MET A 1 -18.56 39.49 -9.16
CA MET A 1 -17.83 38.26 -8.79
C MET A 1 -17.60 38.29 -7.28
N ASN A 2 -18.04 37.26 -6.54
CA ASN A 2 -18.00 37.25 -5.06
C ASN A 2 -16.54 37.32 -4.55
N ILE A 3 -16.27 38.05 -3.46
CA ILE A 3 -14.92 38.20 -2.88
C ILE A 3 -14.27 36.84 -2.60
N LEU A 4 -15.07 35.87 -2.16
CA LEU A 4 -14.64 34.48 -1.93
C LEU A 4 -14.06 33.82 -3.19
N TRP A 5 -14.66 34.07 -4.36
CA TRP A 5 -14.15 33.55 -5.62
C TRP A 5 -12.81 34.17 -5.99
N GLN A 6 -12.65 35.49 -5.83
CA GLN A 6 -11.38 36.16 -6.11
C GLN A 6 -10.26 35.67 -5.20
N VAL A 7 -10.55 35.46 -3.91
CA VAL A 7 -9.61 34.88 -2.95
C VAL A 7 -9.23 33.46 -3.35
N PHE A 8 -10.22 32.61 -3.66
CA PHE A 8 -9.98 31.23 -4.10
C PHE A 8 -9.06 31.16 -5.33
N TYR A 9 -9.32 31.96 -6.36
CA TYR A 9 -8.49 31.98 -7.57
C TYR A 9 -7.06 32.46 -7.29
N LYS A 10 -6.89 33.51 -6.48
CA LYS A 10 -5.55 34.00 -6.12
C LYS A 10 -4.76 32.97 -5.33
N VAL A 11 -5.40 32.32 -4.36
CA VAL A 11 -4.77 31.24 -3.56
C VAL A 11 -4.44 30.05 -4.44
N SER A 12 -5.37 29.59 -5.28
CA SER A 12 -5.17 28.49 -6.21
C SER A 12 -4.03 28.75 -7.20
N ALA A 13 -3.96 29.98 -7.75
CA ALA A 13 -2.87 30.38 -8.63
C ALA A 13 -1.52 30.42 -7.90
N PHE A 14 -1.49 30.88 -6.65
CA PHE A 14 -0.27 30.91 -5.85
C PHE A 14 0.24 29.50 -5.52
N VAL A 15 -0.62 28.59 -5.03
CA VAL A 15 -0.19 27.23 -4.64
C VAL A 15 0.18 26.36 -5.85
N ASN A 16 -0.29 26.70 -7.05
CA ASN A 16 0.11 26.06 -8.29
C ASN A 16 1.19 26.84 -9.06
N SER A 17 1.78 27.87 -8.45
CA SER A 17 2.93 28.56 -9.05
C SER A 17 4.14 27.63 -9.11
N PRO A 18 4.94 27.66 -10.20
CA PRO A 18 6.12 26.82 -10.34
C PRO A 18 7.12 26.97 -9.20
N GLU A 19 7.27 28.20 -8.67
CA GLU A 19 8.19 28.53 -7.59
C GLU A 19 7.76 27.86 -6.28
N PHE A 20 6.46 27.96 -5.95
CA PHE A 20 5.91 27.32 -4.75
C PHE A 20 5.99 25.79 -4.85
N LEU A 21 5.58 25.22 -5.99
CA LEU A 21 5.58 23.77 -6.19
C LEU A 21 6.99 23.19 -6.06
N ARG A 22 8.01 23.81 -6.69
CA ARG A 22 9.41 23.35 -6.56
C ARG A 22 9.89 23.41 -5.11
N SER A 23 9.67 24.54 -4.44
CA SER A 23 10.05 24.72 -3.03
C SER A 23 9.38 23.67 -2.12
N PHE A 24 8.11 23.35 -2.39
CA PHE A 24 7.36 22.37 -1.61
C PHE A 24 7.78 20.92 -1.92
N PHE A 25 7.95 20.57 -3.20
CA PHE A 25 8.23 19.21 -3.65
C PHE A 25 9.66 18.76 -3.30
N ASP A 26 10.64 19.67 -3.38
CA ASP A 26 12.05 19.34 -3.12
C ASP A 26 12.38 19.31 -1.62
N ASN A 27 11.51 19.84 -0.77
CA ASN A 27 11.75 19.94 0.66
C ASN A 27 11.25 18.71 1.42
N ARG A 28 12.22 17.90 1.88
CA ARG A 28 11.98 16.68 2.66
C ARG A 28 11.17 16.91 3.93
N PHE A 29 11.33 18.07 4.59
CA PHE A 29 10.57 18.39 5.80
C PHE A 29 9.07 18.50 5.48
N TYR A 30 8.71 19.20 4.40
CA TYR A 30 7.30 19.32 3.99
C TYR A 30 6.71 18.00 3.52
N LEU A 31 7.49 17.18 2.81
CA LEU A 31 7.06 15.83 2.44
C LEU A 31 6.75 14.97 3.67
N ILE A 32 7.68 14.91 4.65
CA ILE A 32 7.49 14.13 5.88
C ILE A 32 6.28 14.64 6.67
N LEU A 33 6.17 15.97 6.83
CA LEU A 33 5.03 16.59 7.51
C LEU A 33 3.70 16.23 6.82
N LEU A 34 3.67 16.30 5.48
CA LEU A 34 2.49 15.94 4.69
C LEU A 34 2.11 14.47 4.88
N VAL A 35 3.08 13.54 4.82
CA VAL A 35 2.85 12.12 5.09
C VAL A 35 2.26 11.91 6.47
N ILE A 36 2.83 12.52 7.52
CA ILE A 36 2.32 12.38 8.90
C ILE A 36 0.88 12.90 9.01
N ILE A 37 0.58 14.05 8.39
CA ILE A 37 -0.76 14.64 8.41
C ILE A 37 -1.75 13.72 7.68
N LEU A 38 -1.42 13.28 6.46
CA LEU A 38 -2.26 12.38 5.68
C LEU A 38 -2.49 11.04 6.41
N MET A 39 -1.45 10.51 7.07
CA MET A 39 -1.56 9.31 7.89
C MET A 39 -2.48 9.53 9.08
N ARG A 40 -2.40 10.66 9.79
CA ARG A 40 -3.34 10.95 10.88
C ARG A 40 -4.78 11.08 10.37
N PHE A 41 -5.00 11.72 9.22
CA PHE A 41 -6.33 11.80 8.62
C PHE A 41 -6.84 10.43 8.21
N LYS A 42 -6.01 9.62 7.55
CA LYS A 42 -6.30 8.22 7.26
C LYS A 42 -6.67 7.48 8.54
N TYR A 43 -5.88 7.61 9.60
CA TYR A 43 -6.18 6.90 10.85
C TYR A 43 -7.46 7.39 11.53
N ALA A 44 -7.79 8.67 11.42
CA ALA A 44 -9.06 9.21 11.89
C ALA A 44 -10.26 8.57 11.16
N THR A 45 -10.08 8.12 9.92
CA THR A 45 -11.16 7.41 9.19
C THR A 45 -11.51 6.06 9.77
N TYR A 46 -10.65 5.41 10.57
CA TYR A 46 -10.97 4.14 11.26
C TYR A 46 -12.08 4.30 12.32
N SER A 47 -12.41 5.52 12.73
CA SER A 47 -13.56 5.78 13.62
C SER A 47 -14.90 5.45 12.97
N SER A 48 -14.97 5.40 11.63
CA SER A 48 -16.16 5.05 10.87
C SER A 48 -15.85 3.94 9.89
N MET A 49 -16.58 2.82 9.97
CA MET A 49 -16.41 1.68 9.07
C MET A 49 -16.48 2.10 7.58
N TRP A 50 -17.38 3.01 7.23
CA TRP A 50 -17.56 3.49 5.86
C TRP A 50 -16.40 4.37 5.38
N MET A 51 -15.90 5.27 6.22
CA MET A 51 -14.78 6.14 5.85
C MET A 51 -13.48 5.36 5.78
N SER A 52 -13.28 4.43 6.71
CA SER A 52 -12.16 3.50 6.70
C SER A 52 -12.17 2.63 5.45
N ALA A 53 -13.33 2.07 5.10
CA ALA A 53 -13.49 1.29 3.89
C ALA A 53 -13.12 2.11 2.65
N LEU A 54 -13.64 3.34 2.50
CA LEU A 54 -13.36 4.16 1.32
C LEU A 54 -11.87 4.47 1.12
N VAL A 55 -11.15 4.77 2.20
CA VAL A 55 -9.72 5.13 2.13
C VAL A 55 -8.81 3.89 2.06
N ASN A 56 -9.19 2.79 2.70
CA ASN A 56 -8.33 1.61 2.82
C ASN A 56 -8.63 0.50 1.81
N ILE A 57 -9.86 0.39 1.28
CA ILE A 57 -10.24 -0.64 0.29
C ILE A 57 -9.24 -0.72 -0.86
N PRO A 58 -8.76 0.38 -1.47
CA PRO A 58 -7.79 0.27 -2.56
C PRO A 58 -6.50 -0.44 -2.13
N GLY A 59 -6.00 -0.13 -0.94
CA GLY A 59 -4.79 -0.75 -0.39
C GLY A 59 -5.02 -2.21 0.00
N THR A 60 -6.10 -2.50 0.73
CA THR A 60 -6.48 -3.87 1.11
C THR A 60 -6.71 -4.73 -0.13
N PHE A 61 -7.39 -4.20 -1.15
CA PHE A 61 -7.62 -4.91 -2.40
C PHE A 61 -6.30 -5.29 -3.07
N LEU A 62 -5.36 -4.35 -3.19
CA LEU A 62 -4.04 -4.62 -3.76
C LEU A 62 -3.25 -5.66 -2.94
N HIS A 63 -3.31 -5.57 -1.61
CA HIS A 63 -2.68 -6.52 -0.69
C HIS A 63 -3.20 -7.95 -0.91
N GLU A 64 -4.51 -8.12 -0.81
CA GLU A 64 -5.15 -9.42 -1.01
C GLU A 64 -4.98 -9.92 -2.45
N LEU A 65 -4.96 -9.01 -3.43
CA LEU A 65 -4.70 -9.36 -4.82
C LEU A 65 -3.29 -9.92 -5.00
N MET A 66 -2.27 -9.40 -4.30
CA MET A 66 -0.92 -9.97 -4.36
C MET A 66 -0.90 -11.40 -3.83
N HIS A 67 -1.55 -11.66 -2.70
CA HIS A 67 -1.72 -13.01 -2.16
C HIS A 67 -2.41 -13.93 -3.16
N TYR A 68 -3.51 -13.47 -3.77
CA TYR A 68 -4.26 -14.23 -4.75
C TYR A 68 -3.43 -14.57 -6.00
N LEU A 69 -2.72 -13.58 -6.57
CA LEU A 69 -1.93 -13.75 -7.80
C LEU A 69 -0.72 -14.65 -7.57
N VAL A 70 0.08 -14.37 -6.54
CA VAL A 70 1.29 -15.17 -6.24
C VAL A 70 0.89 -16.56 -5.78
N GLY A 71 -0.14 -16.68 -4.96
CA GLY A 71 -0.68 -17.97 -4.53
C GLY A 71 -1.22 -18.79 -5.69
N SER A 72 -1.90 -18.17 -6.66
CA SER A 72 -2.34 -18.85 -7.88
C SER A 72 -1.15 -19.33 -8.73
N LEU A 73 -0.14 -18.48 -8.92
CA LEU A 73 1.07 -18.80 -9.68
C LEU A 73 1.86 -19.96 -9.06
N LEU A 74 1.88 -20.05 -7.72
CA LEU A 74 2.61 -21.07 -6.97
C LEU A 74 1.73 -22.24 -6.52
N ASN A 75 0.55 -22.39 -7.12
CA ASN A 75 -0.38 -23.49 -6.88
C ASN A 75 -0.79 -23.62 -5.39
N ALA A 76 -0.85 -22.51 -4.65
CA ALA A 76 -1.40 -22.43 -3.29
C ALA A 76 -2.94 -22.55 -3.27
N ARG A 77 -3.58 -22.44 -4.45
CA ARG A 77 -5.03 -22.59 -4.67
C ARG A 77 -5.85 -21.68 -3.74
N PRO A 78 -5.92 -20.37 -4.04
CA PRO A 78 -6.74 -19.45 -3.27
C PRO A 78 -8.23 -19.82 -3.42
N VAL A 79 -8.94 -19.89 -2.29
CA VAL A 79 -10.36 -20.32 -2.24
C VAL A 79 -11.29 -19.22 -1.78
N ASN A 80 -10.80 -18.27 -0.97
CA ASN A 80 -11.60 -17.16 -0.46
C ASN A 80 -10.90 -15.84 -0.80
N PHE A 81 -11.67 -14.80 -1.11
CA PHE A 81 -11.18 -13.45 -1.36
C PHE A 81 -12.20 -12.45 -0.80
N THR A 82 -11.79 -11.69 0.22
CA THR A 82 -12.65 -10.73 0.91
C THR A 82 -11.92 -9.41 1.07
N ILE A 83 -12.60 -8.29 0.77
CA ILE A 83 -12.05 -6.92 0.82
C ILE A 83 -12.79 -6.05 1.83
N PHE A 84 -14.02 -6.43 2.19
CA PHE A 84 -14.84 -5.64 3.09
C PHE A 84 -14.54 -5.99 4.53
N PRO A 85 -14.42 -4.99 5.42
CA PRO A 85 -14.14 -5.22 6.82
C PRO A 85 -15.25 -6.06 7.46
N GLN A 86 -14.87 -7.23 7.97
CA GLN A 86 -15.76 -8.08 8.75
C GLN A 86 -15.38 -7.99 10.22
N ARG A 87 -16.40 -7.85 11.09
CA ARG A 87 -16.19 -7.98 12.53
C ARG A 87 -16.05 -9.45 12.87
N ASN A 88 -14.94 -9.81 13.48
CA ASN A 88 -14.75 -11.11 14.08
C ASN A 88 -15.58 -11.22 15.38
N LEU A 89 -15.88 -12.45 15.81
CA LEU A 89 -16.66 -12.75 17.02
C LEU A 89 -16.02 -12.16 18.29
N ASP A 90 -14.70 -11.99 18.28
CA ASP A 90 -13.91 -11.45 19.38
C ASP A 90 -13.87 -9.91 19.42
N GLY A 91 -14.56 -9.24 18.47
CA GLY A 91 -14.62 -7.77 18.38
C GLY A 91 -13.53 -7.13 17.51
N ASP A 92 -12.57 -7.91 17.03
CA ASP A 92 -11.53 -7.46 16.10
C ASP A 92 -12.08 -7.26 14.68
N TYR A 93 -11.55 -6.27 13.96
CA TYR A 93 -11.91 -6.01 12.56
C TYR A 93 -10.88 -6.63 11.63
N VAL A 94 -11.32 -7.57 10.78
CA VAL A 94 -10.52 -8.12 9.69
C VAL A 94 -10.85 -7.34 8.44
N MET A 95 -9.90 -6.53 7.94
CA MET A 95 -10.13 -5.62 6.81
C MET A 95 -10.26 -6.35 5.47
N GLY A 96 -9.57 -7.47 5.31
CA GLY A 96 -9.61 -8.35 4.15
C GLY A 96 -8.96 -9.69 4.48
N SER A 97 -9.22 -10.70 3.65
CA SER A 97 -8.54 -11.99 3.78
C SER A 97 -8.59 -12.80 2.49
N VAL A 98 -7.49 -13.49 2.21
CA VAL A 98 -7.38 -14.55 1.22
C VAL A 98 -7.07 -15.88 1.89
N GLY A 99 -7.94 -16.86 1.65
CA GLY A 99 -7.77 -18.22 2.14
C GLY A 99 -7.10 -19.10 1.09
N PHE A 100 -6.20 -19.99 1.52
CA PHE A 100 -5.51 -20.95 0.66
C PHE A 100 -5.87 -22.39 1.02
N SER A 101 -6.10 -23.24 0.01
CA SER A 101 -6.43 -24.66 0.22
C SER A 101 -5.23 -25.61 0.08
N ASN A 102 -4.14 -25.16 -0.56
CA ASN A 102 -2.98 -26.00 -0.86
C ASN A 102 -1.66 -25.33 -0.47
N ILE A 103 -1.50 -25.02 0.81
CA ILE A 103 -0.23 -24.52 1.34
C ILE A 103 0.73 -25.68 1.58
N THR A 104 1.93 -25.56 1.04
CA THR A 104 3.03 -26.54 1.08
C THR A 104 4.34 -25.82 1.40
N PHE A 105 5.42 -26.58 1.65
CA PHE A 105 6.70 -26.00 2.03
C PHE A 105 7.29 -25.02 1.00
N TYR A 106 7.08 -25.25 -0.30
CA TYR A 106 7.69 -24.42 -1.35
C TYR A 106 6.85 -23.19 -1.70
N ASN A 107 5.53 -23.18 -1.46
CA ASN A 107 4.68 -22.04 -1.81
C ASN A 107 4.31 -21.15 -0.61
N ALA A 108 4.50 -21.62 0.63
CA ALA A 108 4.11 -20.89 1.83
C ALA A 108 4.77 -19.51 1.95
N VAL A 109 6.11 -19.44 1.89
CA VAL A 109 6.87 -18.18 2.01
C VAL A 109 6.48 -17.16 0.94
N PRO A 110 6.57 -17.47 -0.38
CA PRO A 110 6.26 -16.48 -1.40
C PRO A 110 4.78 -16.11 -1.47
N SER A 111 3.85 -17.04 -1.18
CA SER A 111 2.42 -16.71 -1.19
C SER A 111 2.04 -15.83 0.00
N ALA A 112 2.65 -16.04 1.17
CA ALA A 112 2.41 -15.23 2.36
C ALA A 112 3.15 -13.89 2.34
N MET A 113 4.35 -13.83 1.76
CA MET A 113 5.13 -12.58 1.65
C MET A 113 4.82 -11.81 0.35
N ALA A 114 3.84 -12.25 -0.43
CA ALA A 114 3.41 -11.65 -1.68
C ALA A 114 3.12 -10.13 -1.60
N PRO A 115 2.51 -9.58 -0.53
CA PRO A 115 2.26 -8.14 -0.42
C PRO A 115 3.52 -7.28 -0.52
N LEU A 116 4.70 -7.80 -0.21
CA LEU A 116 5.96 -7.07 -0.36
C LEU A 116 6.25 -6.68 -1.82
N LEU A 117 5.65 -7.35 -2.80
CA LEU A 117 5.71 -6.96 -4.21
C LEU A 117 5.06 -5.61 -4.50
N LEU A 118 4.23 -5.09 -3.58
CA LEU A 118 3.73 -3.73 -3.68
C LEU A 118 4.83 -2.68 -3.54
N LEU A 119 5.96 -2.98 -2.86
CA LEU A 119 7.09 -2.05 -2.74
C LEU A 119 7.78 -1.76 -4.09
N PRO A 120 8.23 -2.77 -4.87
CA PRO A 120 8.78 -2.51 -6.20
C PRO A 120 7.74 -1.92 -7.15
N ILE A 121 6.47 -2.31 -7.04
CA ILE A 121 5.38 -1.69 -7.82
C ILE A 121 5.27 -0.19 -7.48
N ALA A 122 5.23 0.17 -6.19
CA ALA A 122 5.19 1.55 -5.73
C ALA A 122 6.42 2.34 -6.20
N PHE A 123 7.60 1.73 -6.21
CA PHE A 123 8.82 2.34 -6.75
C PHE A 123 8.69 2.64 -8.25
N TYR A 124 8.17 1.70 -9.04
CA TYR A 124 7.98 1.91 -10.49
C TYR A 124 6.87 2.92 -10.80
N ILE A 125 5.80 2.95 -10.01
CA ILE A 125 4.77 4.00 -10.09
C ILE A 125 5.41 5.37 -9.82
N ASN A 126 6.20 5.51 -8.75
CA ASN A 126 6.95 6.74 -8.49
C ASN A 126 7.89 7.11 -9.65
N ARG A 127 8.57 6.14 -10.24
CA ARG A 127 9.56 6.39 -11.30
C ARG A 127 8.93 6.79 -12.63
N TYR A 128 7.82 6.16 -13.02
CA TYR A 128 7.27 6.26 -14.38
C TYR A 128 5.88 6.91 -14.45
N ALA A 129 5.04 6.77 -13.44
CA ALA A 129 3.71 7.36 -13.45
C ALA A 129 3.71 8.82 -12.95
N LEU A 130 4.52 9.14 -11.94
CA LEU A 130 4.62 10.50 -11.39
C LEU A 130 4.98 11.56 -12.45
N PRO A 131 5.97 11.34 -13.35
CA PRO A 131 6.34 12.33 -14.37
C PRO A 131 5.24 12.60 -15.41
N LEU A 132 4.25 11.71 -15.52
CA LEU A 132 3.13 11.86 -16.47
C LEU A 132 2.00 12.72 -15.90
N MET A 133 1.96 12.96 -14.58
CA MET A 133 0.92 13.77 -13.95
C MET A 133 1.24 15.26 -14.10
N ALA A 134 0.20 16.07 -14.33
CA ALA A 134 0.35 17.52 -14.31
C ALA A 134 0.85 17.97 -12.93
N PRO A 135 1.90 18.81 -12.83
CA PRO A 135 2.46 19.25 -11.56
C PRO A 135 1.54 20.28 -10.93
N THR A 136 0.54 19.80 -10.20
CA THR A 136 -0.37 20.62 -9.41
C THR A 136 -0.26 20.21 -7.94
N PHE A 137 -0.56 21.14 -7.04
CA PHE A 137 -0.51 20.86 -5.61
C PHE A 137 -1.47 19.73 -5.21
N PHE A 138 -2.66 19.70 -5.82
CA PHE A 138 -3.64 18.65 -5.60
C PHE A 138 -3.15 17.27 -6.06
N ASN A 139 -2.60 17.18 -7.27
CA ASN A 139 -2.05 15.93 -7.79
C ASN A 139 -0.90 15.41 -6.93
N TYR A 140 -0.08 16.30 -6.38
CA TYR A 140 0.98 15.92 -5.45
C TYR A 140 0.45 15.35 -4.15
N ILE A 141 -0.57 15.98 -3.53
CA ILE A 141 -1.22 15.44 -2.32
C ILE A 141 -1.81 14.07 -2.61
N LEU A 142 -2.54 13.93 -3.72
CA LEU A 142 -3.16 12.67 -4.13
C LEU A 142 -2.11 11.59 -4.36
N TYR A 143 -1.02 11.93 -5.04
CA TYR A 143 0.11 11.06 -5.26
C TYR A 143 0.74 10.58 -3.95
N VAL A 144 1.07 11.49 -3.03
CA VAL A 144 1.65 11.15 -1.71
C VAL A 144 0.70 10.26 -0.92
N LEU A 145 -0.62 10.54 -0.95
CA LEU A 145 -1.63 9.71 -0.30
C LEU A 145 -1.65 8.29 -0.87
N LEU A 146 -1.76 8.14 -2.20
CA LEU A 146 -1.78 6.85 -2.87
C LEU A 146 -0.49 6.06 -2.63
N GLN A 147 0.67 6.70 -2.75
CA GLN A 147 1.97 6.10 -2.51
C GLN A 147 2.07 5.58 -1.07
N THR A 148 1.60 6.38 -0.10
CA THR A 148 1.58 5.98 1.31
C THR A 148 0.66 4.79 1.54
N ILE A 149 -0.54 4.78 0.93
CA ILE A 149 -1.47 3.65 1.02
C ILE A 149 -0.82 2.37 0.47
N ILE A 150 -0.18 2.42 -0.70
CA ILE A 150 0.44 1.22 -1.30
C ILE A 150 1.59 0.70 -0.43
N ILE A 151 2.48 1.59 0.04
CA ILE A 151 3.65 1.20 0.84
C ILE A 151 3.22 0.63 2.19
N GLU A 152 2.25 1.25 2.86
CA GLU A 152 1.78 0.78 4.17
C GLU A 152 1.06 -0.57 4.04
N ASN A 153 0.24 -0.75 3.00
CA ASN A 153 -0.40 -2.03 2.72
C ASN A 153 0.56 -3.07 2.12
N ALA A 154 1.85 -2.75 1.90
CA ALA A 154 2.82 -3.77 1.50
C ALA A 154 3.29 -4.64 2.68
N ILE A 155 3.09 -4.16 3.92
CA ILE A 155 3.53 -4.85 5.13
C ILE A 155 2.63 -6.08 5.37
N PRO A 156 3.18 -7.30 5.35
CA PRO A 156 2.40 -8.50 5.64
C PRO A 156 1.86 -8.49 7.07
N SER A 157 0.69 -9.09 7.27
CA SER A 157 0.07 -9.19 8.59
C SER A 157 0.77 -10.25 9.47
N GLY A 158 0.47 -10.25 10.77
CA GLY A 158 0.95 -11.29 11.67
C GLY A 158 0.53 -12.71 11.26
N ALA A 159 -0.63 -12.86 10.62
CA ALA A 159 -1.09 -14.14 10.07
C ALA A 159 -0.21 -14.59 8.89
N ASP A 160 0.19 -13.66 8.03
CA ASP A 160 1.06 -13.95 6.89
C ASP A 160 2.44 -14.40 7.34
N PHE A 161 3.02 -13.73 8.34
CA PHE A 161 4.29 -14.17 8.94
C PHE A 161 4.17 -15.59 9.53
N LYS A 162 3.03 -15.93 10.15
CA LYS A 162 2.79 -17.26 10.68
C LYS A 162 2.72 -18.32 9.57
N VAL A 163 2.07 -18.02 8.45
CA VAL A 163 2.01 -18.93 7.28
C VAL A 163 3.39 -19.08 6.64
N ALA A 164 4.14 -17.99 6.46
CA ALA A 164 5.50 -18.05 5.94
C ALA A 164 6.44 -18.90 6.80
N GLY A 165 6.31 -18.81 8.13
CA GLY A 165 7.11 -19.57 9.10
C GLY A 165 6.63 -21.00 9.35
N MET A 166 5.53 -21.45 8.74
CA MET A 166 4.92 -22.75 9.04
C MET A 166 5.82 -23.94 8.68
N PHE A 167 6.65 -23.81 7.63
CA PHE A 167 7.49 -24.89 7.13
C PHE A 167 8.97 -24.50 7.20
N LEU A 168 9.72 -25.08 8.14
CA LEU A 168 11.16 -24.87 8.26
C LEU A 168 11.91 -25.19 6.95
N ARG A 169 11.50 -26.25 6.24
CA ARG A 169 12.07 -26.62 4.92
C ARG A 169 11.87 -25.53 3.87
N GLY A 170 10.71 -24.87 3.89
CA GLY A 170 10.42 -23.73 3.02
C GLY A 170 11.29 -22.53 3.35
N LEU A 171 11.40 -22.21 4.64
CA LEU A 171 12.26 -21.12 5.12
C LEU A 171 13.71 -21.32 4.69
N LEU A 172 14.26 -22.53 4.87
CA LEU A 172 15.63 -22.86 4.48
C LEU A 172 15.83 -22.78 2.95
N LEU A 173 14.86 -23.29 2.17
CA LEU A 173 14.91 -23.21 0.71
C LEU A 173 15.05 -21.75 0.26
N TYR A 174 14.17 -20.86 0.73
CA TYR A 174 14.19 -19.46 0.33
C TYR A 174 15.36 -18.67 0.93
N ALA A 175 15.85 -19.03 2.12
CA ALA A 175 17.06 -18.44 2.69
C ALA A 175 18.29 -18.76 1.81
N VAL A 176 18.45 -20.02 1.39
CA VAL A 176 19.55 -20.42 0.49
C VAL A 176 19.44 -19.71 -0.86
N LEU A 177 18.24 -19.64 -1.44
CA LEU A 177 18.00 -18.91 -2.70
C LEU A 177 18.31 -17.42 -2.56
N ALA A 178 17.93 -16.78 -1.46
CA ALA A 178 18.20 -15.37 -1.20
C ALA A 178 19.70 -15.10 -1.03
N ILE A 179 20.42 -15.97 -0.30
CA ILE A 179 21.88 -15.87 -0.16
C ILE A 179 22.56 -16.06 -1.52
N ALA A 180 22.15 -17.07 -2.29
CA ALA A 180 22.71 -17.31 -3.63
C ALA A 180 22.49 -16.11 -4.56
N LEU A 181 21.29 -15.50 -4.55
CA LEU A 181 21.01 -14.28 -5.30
C LEU A 181 21.88 -13.11 -4.85
N LEU A 182 22.05 -12.90 -3.54
CA LEU A 182 22.90 -11.84 -3.00
C LEU A 182 24.37 -12.01 -3.40
N LEU A 183 24.86 -13.24 -3.49
CA LEU A 183 26.23 -13.53 -3.94
C LEU A 183 26.43 -13.33 -5.45
N MET A 184 25.35 -13.27 -6.24
CA MET A 184 25.37 -13.06 -7.68
C MET A 184 25.22 -11.58 -8.10
N LEU A 185 24.78 -10.71 -7.19
CA LEU A 185 24.63 -9.26 -7.40
C LEU A 185 25.94 -8.51 -7.11
#